data_AF-A0A7Y7DUA5-F1
#
_entry.id   AF-A0A7Y7DUA5-F1
#
_cell.length_a   1.000
_cell.length_b   1.000
_cell.length_c   1.000
_cell.angle_alpha   90.00
_cell.angle_beta   90.00
_cell.angle_gamma   90.00
#
_symmetry.space_group_name_H-M   'P 1'
#
loop_
_entity.id
_entity.type
_entity.pdbx_description
1 polymer ?
#
loop_
_entity_poly.entity_id
_entity_poly.type
_entity_poly.pdbx_seq_one_letter_code
_entity_poly.pdbx_strand_id
1 'polypeptide(L)'
;MDKELNKRIKSLQKQLKQLEKKISTQKEVLLTRAQAAEFLSVSLTTLREWTENGLVLGRRIGGRVYYLKSEILGSMVVIGK
;
A
#
# COMPACT_ATOMS: atom_id res chain seq x y z
N MET A 1 -16.81 0.60 -40.88
CA MET A 1 -16.50 -0.42 -39.85
C MET A 1 -15.17 -0.10 -39.15
N ASP A 2 -14.10 0.17 -39.90
CA ASP A 2 -12.76 0.48 -39.33
C ASP A 2 -12.70 1.78 -38.51
N LYS A 3 -13.51 2.79 -38.84
CA LYS A 3 -13.52 4.09 -38.15
C LYS A 3 -14.05 3.99 -36.71
N GLU A 4 -15.06 3.13 -36.50
CA GLU A 4 -15.63 2.87 -35.18
C GLU A 4 -14.70 1.99 -34.33
N LEU A 5 -14.05 1.00 -34.96
CA LEU A 5 -13.02 0.18 -34.32
C LEU A 5 -11.85 1.04 -33.85
N ASN A 6 -11.33 1.92 -34.72
CA ASN A 6 -10.24 2.84 -34.37
C ASN A 6 -10.62 3.82 -33.25
N LYS A 7 -11.87 4.27 -33.21
CA LYS A 7 -12.40 5.12 -32.13
C LYS A 7 -12.39 4.37 -30.78
N ARG A 8 -12.82 3.11 -30.78
CA ARG A 8 -12.81 2.25 -29.58
C ARG A 8 -11.39 1.96 -29.09
N ILE A 9 -10.48 1.61 -30.01
CA ILE A 9 -9.05 1.40 -29.67
C ILE A 9 -8.45 2.66 -29.05
N LYS A 10 -8.71 3.84 -29.62
CA LYS A 10 -8.21 5.11 -29.08
C LYS A 10 -8.78 5.41 -27.68
N SER A 11 -10.05 5.08 -27.44
CA SER A 11 -10.67 5.20 -26.11
C SER A 11 -9.99 4.28 -25.09
N LEU A 12 -9.76 3.01 -25.46
CA LEU A 12 -9.10 2.04 -24.59
C LEU A 12 -7.67 2.47 -24.26
N GLN A 13 -6.90 2.95 -25.24
CA GLN A 13 -5.56 3.51 -25.02
C GLN A 13 -5.58 4.67 -24.03
N LYS A 14 -6.59 5.55 -24.11
CA LYS A 14 -6.76 6.65 -23.16
C LYS A 14 -7.05 6.15 -21.74
N GLN A 15 -7.93 5.14 -21.60
CA GLN A 15 -8.25 4.54 -20.31
C GLN A 15 -7.04 3.82 -19.70
N LEU A 16 -6.27 3.07 -20.50
CA LEU A 16 -5.03 2.43 -20.06
C LEU A 16 -4.03 3.46 -19.54
N LYS A 17 -3.79 4.54 -20.29
CA LYS A 17 -2.87 5.61 -19.87
C LYS A 17 -3.33 6.30 -18.57
N GLN A 18 -4.64 6.41 -18.36
CA GLN A 18 -5.19 6.94 -17.11
C GLN A 18 -5.00 5.97 -15.93
N LEU A 19 -5.16 4.66 -16.17
CA LEU A 19 -4.91 3.62 -15.16
C LEU A 19 -3.43 3.56 -14.78
N GLU A 20 -2.52 3.56 -15.75
CA GLU A 20 -1.08 3.61 -15.51
C GLU A 20 -0.70 4.81 -14.64
N LYS A 21 -1.26 5.99 -14.91
CA LYS A 21 -1.02 7.19 -14.11
C LYS A 21 -1.57 7.07 -12.68
N LYS A 22 -2.72 6.43 -12.48
CA LYS A 22 -3.29 6.16 -11.16
C LYS A 22 -2.45 5.16 -10.36
N ILE A 23 -1.93 4.12 -11.01
CA ILE A 23 -1.07 3.11 -10.37
C ILE A 23 0.30 3.72 -10.04
N SER A 24 0.88 4.49 -10.96
CA SER A 24 2.19 5.14 -10.78
C SER A 24 2.21 6.19 -9.66
N THR A 25 1.05 6.79 -9.33
CA THR A 25 0.95 7.78 -8.25
C THR A 25 0.84 7.16 -6.86
N GLN A 26 0.50 5.87 -6.75
CA GLN A 26 0.62 5.10 -5.51
C GLN A 26 2.06 4.56 -5.38
N LYS A 27 3.04 5.45 -5.21
CA LYS A 27 4.36 5.01 -4.77
C LYS A 27 4.23 4.44 -3.36
N GLU A 28 4.55 3.16 -3.22
CA GLU A 28 4.58 2.50 -1.92
C GLU A 28 5.54 3.23 -0.97
N VAL A 29 5.12 3.39 0.28
CA VAL A 29 5.92 4.09 1.29
C VAL A 29 6.50 3.05 2.25
N LEU A 30 7.82 2.92 2.21
CA LEU A 30 8.58 2.11 3.16
C LEU A 30 8.85 2.91 4.42
N LEU A 31 8.37 2.43 5.56
CA LEU A 31 8.53 3.03 6.87
C LEU A 31 9.53 2.21 7.70
N THR A 32 10.43 2.90 8.39
CA THR A 32 11.21 2.29 9.49
C THR A 32 10.30 1.95 10.67
N ARG A 33 10.80 1.13 11.61
CA ARG A 33 10.05 0.83 12.85
C ARG A 33 9.62 2.09 13.62
N ALA A 34 10.46 3.12 13.69
CA ALA A 34 10.12 4.38 14.37
C ALA A 34 9.01 5.12 13.63
N GLN A 35 9.12 5.27 12.31
CA GLN A 35 8.12 5.95 11.49
C GLN A 35 6.78 5.20 11.47
N ALA A 36 6.78 3.87 11.48
CA ALA A 36 5.56 3.08 11.53
C ALA A 36 4.83 3.23 12.88
N ALA A 37 5.58 3.28 13.98
CA ALA A 37 5.01 3.50 15.32
C ALA A 37 4.42 4.92 15.44
N GLU A 38 5.13 5.92 14.91
CA GLU A 38 4.63 7.30 14.82
C GLU A 38 3.37 7.38 13.94
N PHE A 39 3.39 6.75 12.76
CA PHE A 39 2.25 6.72 11.84
C PHE A 39 0.98 6.13 12.49
N LEU A 40 1.15 5.08 13.28
CA LEU A 40 0.07 4.42 14.02
C LEU A 40 -0.25 5.08 15.37
N SER A 41 0.53 6.07 15.79
CA SER A 41 0.44 6.70 17.11
C SER A 41 0.50 5.70 18.27
N VAL A 42 1.41 4.72 18.16
CA VAL A 42 1.65 3.70 19.19
C VAL A 42 3.10 3.67 19.63
N SER A 43 3.39 2.99 20.74
CA SER A 43 4.76 2.80 21.20
C SER A 43 5.52 1.79 20.32
N LEU A 44 6.86 1.86 20.33
CA LEU A 44 7.73 0.87 19.66
C LEU A 44 7.51 -0.56 20.18
N THR A 45 7.19 -0.70 21.46
CA THR A 45 6.88 -1.98 22.11
C THR A 45 5.55 -2.54 21.63
N THR A 46 4.49 -1.71 21.58
CA THR A 46 3.19 -2.10 21.01
C THR A 46 3.31 -2.54 19.55
N LEU A 47 4.04 -1.77 18.72
CA LEU A 47 4.25 -2.14 17.32
C LEU A 47 5.00 -3.47 17.20
N ARG A 48 5.99 -3.71 18.06
CA ARG A 48 6.72 -4.98 18.10
C ARG A 48 5.77 -6.14 18.43
N GLU A 49 4.95 -6.00 19.47
CA GLU A 49 3.96 -7.03 19.85
C GLU A 49 2.99 -7.31 18.70
N TRP A 50 2.49 -6.28 18.01
CA TRP A 50 1.62 -6.45 16.84
C TRP A 50 2.32 -7.20 15.70
N THR A 51 3.61 -6.92 15.51
CA THR A 51 4.41 -7.59 14.47
C THR A 51 4.69 -9.04 14.82
N GLU A 52 5.04 -9.33 16.07
CA GLU A 52 5.29 -10.70 16.57
C GLU A 52 4.00 -11.54 16.56
N ASN A 53 2.84 -10.92 16.82
CA ASN A 53 1.52 -11.56 16.73
C ASN A 53 0.93 -11.58 15.31
N GLY A 54 1.64 -11.08 14.30
CA GLY A 54 1.19 -11.06 12.91
C GLY A 54 0.03 -10.11 12.59
N LEU A 55 -0.32 -9.20 13.51
CA LEU A 55 -1.34 -8.15 13.31
C LEU A 55 -0.87 -7.06 12.36
N VAL A 56 0.43 -6.83 12.26
CA VAL A 56 1.06 -5.89 11.30
C VAL A 56 2.24 -6.59 10.64
N LEU A 57 2.33 -6.53 9.32
CA LEU A 57 3.40 -7.19 8.57
C LEU A 57 4.70 -6.39 8.61
N GLY A 58 5.70 -6.92 9.34
CA GLY A 58 7.07 -6.42 9.33
C GLY A 58 7.93 -7.14 8.29
N ARG A 59 8.72 -6.39 7.52
CA ARG A 59 9.68 -6.90 6.54
C ARG A 59 11.11 -6.69 7.02
N ARG A 60 11.87 -7.77 7.16
CA ARG A 60 13.25 -7.70 7.67
C ARG A 60 14.26 -7.68 6.53
N ILE A 61 15.26 -6.80 6.65
CA ILE A 61 16.46 -6.78 5.81
C ILE A 61 17.67 -6.67 6.75
N GLY A 62 18.46 -7.74 6.84
CA GLY A 62 19.52 -7.87 7.83
C GLY A 62 18.97 -7.73 9.26
N GLY A 63 19.55 -6.81 10.05
CA GLY A 63 19.11 -6.52 11.42
C GLY A 63 17.96 -5.49 11.55
N ARG A 64 17.46 -4.94 10.44
CA ARG A 64 16.43 -3.87 10.45
C ARG A 64 15.08 -4.38 9.98
N VAL A 65 14.01 -3.89 10.59
CA VAL A 65 12.62 -4.16 10.20
C VAL A 65 11.99 -2.89 9.64
N TYR A 66 11.32 -3.04 8.51
CA TYR A 66 10.58 -2.02 7.79
C TYR A 66 9.11 -2.46 7.63
N TYR A 67 8.26 -1.51 7.29
CA TYR A 67 6.83 -1.71 7.10
C TYR A 67 6.38 -1.00 5.83
N LEU A 68 5.53 -1.64 5.04
CA LEU A 68 4.86 -0.96 3.94
C LEU A 68 3.61 -0.27 4.49
N LYS A 69 3.42 1.00 4.14
CA LYS A 69 2.27 1.78 4.59
C LYS A 69 0.95 1.13 4.12
N SER A 70 0.92 0.59 2.90
CA SER A 70 -0.25 -0.13 2.38
C SER A 70 -0.62 -1.35 3.21
N GLU A 71 0.37 -2.14 3.66
CA GLU A 71 0.16 -3.34 4.47
C GLU A 71 -0.34 -2.99 5.89
N ILE A 72 0.17 -1.91 6.47
CA ILE A 72 -0.35 -1.39 7.74
C ILE A 72 -1.83 -1.00 7.60
N LEU A 73 -2.19 -0.26 6.55
CA LEU A 73 -3.58 0.13 6.33
C LEU A 73 -4.47 -1.08 6.02
N GLY A 74 -3.92 -2.07 5.30
CA GLY A 74 -4.61 -3.32 4.97
C GLY A 74 -4.84 -4.25 6.17
N SER A 75 -4.13 -4.06 7.28
CA SER A 75 -4.35 -4.86 8.50
C SER A 75 -5.44 -4.30 9.42
N MET A 76 -5.98 -3.10 9.12
CA MET A 76 -7.04 -2.49 9.90
C MET A 76 -8.37 -3.22 9.70
N VAL A 77 -9.04 -3.53 10.80
CA VAL A 77 -10.36 -4.19 10.80
C VAL A 77 -11.39 -3.22 11.38
N VAL A 78 -12.59 -3.19 10.80
CA VAL A 78 -13.71 -2.40 11.32
C VAL A 78 -14.28 -3.09 12.56
N ILE A 79 -14.35 -2.36 13.67
CA ILE A 79 -14.99 -2.82 14.91
C ILE A 79 -16.42 -2.29 14.92
N GLY A 80 -17.42 -3.17 15.13
CA GLY A 80 -18.82 -2.81 15.32
C GLY A 80 -19.69 -2.84 14.06
N LYS A 81 -20.14 -4.04 13.67
CA LYS A 81 -21.31 -4.24 12.81
C LYS A 81 -22.50 -4.67 13.66
#